data_AF-A0A7W1LGI8-F1
#
_entry.id   AF-A0A7W1LGI8-F1
#
_cell.length_a   1.000
_cell.length_b   1.000
_cell.length_c   1.000
_cell.angle_alpha   90.00
_cell.angle_beta   90.00
_cell.angle_gamma   90.00
#
_symmetry.space_group_name_H-M   'P 1'
#
loop_
_entity.id
_entity.type
_entity.pdbx_description
1 polymer ?
#
loop_
_entity_poly.entity_id
_entity_poly.type
_entity_poly.pdbx_seq_one_letter_code
_entity_poly.pdbx_strand_id
1 'polypeptide(L)'
;MKSTRTIVGALAALALLVVTGAALAHSFATIKGTNGDDTLTGTPERDRIVALAGDDTVNAGDGNDRIHGNRGRDTLNGEGGNDRVFGGEGNDTLSGG
;
A
#
# COMPACT_ATOMS: atom_id res chain seq x y z
N MET A 1 1.74 -18.23 18.65
CA MET A 1 2.75 -17.80 17.67
C MET A 1 1.99 -17.30 16.44
N LYS A 2 1.68 -16.00 16.34
CA LYS A 2 1.08 -15.44 15.12
C LYS A 2 2.21 -15.30 14.09
N SER A 3 2.05 -15.94 12.94
CA SER A 3 3.02 -15.93 11.85
C SER A 3 2.79 -14.69 11.00
N THR A 4 3.56 -13.62 11.23
CA THR A 4 3.53 -12.42 10.37
C THR A 4 4.16 -12.77 9.02
N ARG A 5 3.40 -12.62 7.92
CA ARG A 5 3.88 -12.86 6.55
C ARG A 5 4.11 -11.50 5.89
N THR A 6 5.37 -11.11 5.70
CA THR A 6 5.71 -9.88 4.98
C THR A 6 5.44 -10.08 3.48
N ILE A 7 4.51 -9.29 2.92
CA ILE A 7 4.24 -9.24 1.48
C ILE A 7 4.99 -8.03 0.93
N VAL A 8 6.17 -8.24 0.34
CA VAL A 8 6.94 -7.18 -0.33
C VAL A 8 6.53 -7.14 -1.80
N GLY A 9 6.13 -5.97 -2.31
CA GLY A 9 5.96 -5.75 -3.75
C GLY A 9 7.31 -5.81 -4.46
N ALA A 10 7.71 -6.97 -4.96
CA ALA A 10 8.97 -7.15 -5.67
C ALA A 10 8.88 -6.58 -7.10
N LEU A 11 9.52 -5.45 -7.34
CA LEU A 11 9.71 -4.88 -8.69
C LEU A 11 10.85 -5.63 -9.40
N ALA A 12 10.53 -6.60 -10.24
CA ALA A 12 11.46 -7.18 -11.21
C ALA A 12 11.38 -6.39 -12.53
N ALA A 13 12.16 -5.31 -12.66
CA ALA A 13 12.25 -4.56 -13.91
C ALA A 13 13.53 -4.92 -14.67
N LEU A 14 13.43 -5.92 -15.54
CA LEU A 14 14.25 -5.99 -16.74
C LEU A 14 13.31 -5.85 -17.95
N ALA A 15 13.21 -4.65 -18.51
CA ALA A 15 12.55 -4.45 -19.80
C ALA A 15 13.33 -3.42 -20.63
N LEU A 16 13.85 -3.94 -21.73
CA LEU A 16 14.60 -3.29 -22.80
C LEU A 16 13.81 -2.14 -23.46
N LEU A 17 14.50 -1.02 -23.69
CA LEU A 17 14.15 0.18 -24.46
C LEU A 17 13.09 -0.01 -25.58
N VAL A 18 11.94 0.68 -25.49
CA VAL A 18 11.00 0.85 -26.62
C VAL A 18 11.03 2.31 -27.09
N VAL A 19 11.69 2.49 -28.24
CA VAL A 19 11.60 3.65 -29.11
C VAL A 19 10.18 3.71 -29.67
N THR A 20 9.30 4.53 -29.09
CA THR A 20 8.13 5.21 -29.70
C THR A 20 7.37 5.87 -28.55
N GLY A 21 7.06 7.17 -28.67
CA GLY A 21 6.44 7.96 -27.59
C GLY A 21 5.02 7.53 -27.19
N ALA A 22 4.88 6.35 -26.57
CA ALA A 22 3.68 5.88 -25.91
C ALA A 22 3.96 5.80 -24.40
N ALA A 23 3.47 6.82 -23.69
CA ALA A 23 3.28 6.88 -22.24
C ALA A 23 4.30 6.12 -21.38
N LEU A 24 5.26 6.85 -20.81
CA LEU A 24 5.90 6.46 -19.55
C LEU A 24 4.80 6.42 -18.47
N ALA A 25 4.05 5.33 -18.42
CA ALA A 25 3.06 5.10 -17.38
C ALA A 25 3.82 5.17 -16.06
N HIS A 26 3.56 6.23 -15.29
CA HIS A 26 3.97 6.27 -13.90
C HIS A 26 3.33 5.05 -13.25
N SER A 27 4.17 4.08 -12.95
CA SER A 27 3.80 2.81 -12.36
C SER A 27 3.05 3.10 -11.07
N PHE A 28 1.97 2.36 -10.84
CA PHE A 28 1.34 2.33 -9.54
C PHE A 28 1.36 0.89 -9.06
N ALA A 29 1.79 0.62 -7.82
CA ALA A 29 1.73 -0.73 -7.30
C ALA A 29 0.33 -1.01 -6.74
N THR A 30 -0.11 -2.27 -6.85
CA THR A 30 -1.31 -2.73 -6.15
C THR A 30 -0.89 -3.75 -5.11
N ILE A 31 -1.11 -3.42 -3.84
CA ILE A 31 -0.70 -4.22 -2.68
C ILE A 31 -1.96 -4.63 -1.94
N LYS A 32 -2.05 -5.92 -1.61
CA LYS A 32 -3.22 -6.49 -0.96
C LYS A 32 -2.78 -7.43 0.16
N GLY A 33 -3.31 -7.20 1.35
CA GLY A 33 -3.16 -8.09 2.50
C GLY A 33 -4.08 -9.31 2.42
N THR A 34 -4.32 -9.89 3.57
CA THR A 34 -5.06 -11.11 3.86
C THR A 34 -6.14 -10.82 4.91
N ASN A 35 -6.90 -11.82 5.34
CA ASN A 35 -7.92 -11.63 6.38
C ASN A 35 -7.36 -11.73 7.81
N GLY A 36 -6.05 -11.60 8.00
CA GLY A 36 -5.43 -11.53 9.32
C GLY A 36 -4.38 -10.43 9.37
N ASP A 37 -3.86 -10.16 10.56
CA ASP A 37 -2.93 -9.06 10.81
C ASP A 37 -1.71 -9.08 9.87
N ASP A 38 -1.62 -8.06 9.02
CA ASP A 38 -0.58 -7.90 8.02
C ASP A 38 0.31 -6.68 8.28
N THR A 39 1.52 -6.73 7.74
CA THR A 39 2.41 -5.57 7.63
C THR A 39 2.69 -5.34 6.16
N LEU A 40 2.16 -4.24 5.63
CA LEU A 40 2.25 -3.86 4.23
C LEU A 40 3.13 -2.62 4.08
N THR A 41 4.01 -2.66 3.09
CA THR A 41 4.87 -1.53 2.76
C THR A 41 4.74 -1.26 1.27
N GLY A 42 4.38 -0.01 0.94
CA GLY A 42 4.33 0.49 -0.42
C GLY A 42 5.70 0.87 -0.95
N THR A 43 5.67 1.69 -1.98
CA THR A 43 6.80 2.14 -2.78
C THR A 43 6.84 3.66 -2.77
N PRO A 44 7.94 4.28 -3.22
CA PRO A 44 7.98 5.74 -3.39
C PRO A 44 7.06 6.27 -4.53
N GLU A 45 6.36 5.39 -5.24
CA GLU A 45 5.43 5.76 -6.31
C GLU A 45 3.98 5.70 -5.81
N ARG A 46 3.03 6.14 -6.64
CA ARG A 46 1.61 6.05 -6.26
C ARG A 46 1.19 4.59 -6.08
N ASP A 47 0.61 4.25 -4.94
CA ASP A 47 0.14 2.91 -4.65
C ASP A 47 -1.35 2.80 -4.40
N ARG A 48 -1.86 1.59 -4.58
CA ARG A 48 -3.18 1.16 -4.14
C ARG A 48 -3.02 0.02 -3.15
N ILE A 49 -3.27 0.29 -1.88
CA ILE A 49 -3.10 -0.64 -0.78
C ILE A 49 -4.48 -1.02 -0.22
N VAL A 50 -4.72 -2.31 -0.02
CA VAL A 50 -5.93 -2.85 0.61
C VAL A 50 -5.54 -3.89 1.65
N ALA A 51 -5.72 -3.58 2.94
CA ALA A 51 -5.28 -4.42 4.05
C ALA A 51 -6.21 -5.61 4.29
N LEU A 52 -7.53 -5.37 4.25
CA LEU A 52 -8.65 -6.31 4.43
C LEU A 52 -9.07 -6.47 5.89
N ALA A 53 -8.96 -7.66 6.47
CA ALA A 53 -9.44 -7.89 7.82
C ALA A 53 -8.24 -8.22 8.71
N GLY A 54 -8.25 -7.75 9.96
CA GLY A 54 -7.11 -7.94 10.87
C GLY A 54 -6.72 -6.62 11.49
N ASP A 55 -5.81 -6.66 12.46
CA ASP A 55 -5.18 -5.43 12.95
C ASP A 55 -3.94 -5.17 12.08
N ASP A 56 -4.10 -4.36 11.03
CA ASP A 56 -3.07 -4.20 9.99
C ASP A 56 -2.14 -3.00 10.24
N THR A 57 -0.91 -3.09 9.75
CA THR A 57 0.03 -1.96 9.70
C THR A 57 0.42 -1.68 8.26
N VAL A 58 0.17 -0.45 7.79
CA VAL A 58 0.47 -0.01 6.44
C VAL A 58 1.36 1.23 6.46
N ASN A 59 2.45 1.19 5.70
CA ASN A 59 3.27 2.36 5.36
C ASN A 59 3.30 2.48 3.83
N ALA A 60 2.72 3.54 3.27
CA ALA A 60 2.49 3.62 1.83
C ALA A 60 3.66 4.20 1.03
N GLY A 61 4.42 5.16 1.59
CA GLY A 61 5.62 5.72 0.97
C GLY A 61 5.42 7.18 0.58
N ASP A 62 6.33 7.77 -0.19
CA ASP A 62 6.24 9.19 -0.57
C ASP A 62 5.23 9.48 -1.72
N GLY A 63 4.50 8.45 -2.17
CA GLY A 63 3.60 8.48 -3.33
C GLY A 63 2.27 9.20 -3.07
N ASN A 64 1.42 9.35 -4.10
CA ASN A 64 0.06 9.85 -3.89
C ASN A 64 -0.90 8.66 -3.72
N ASP A 65 -1.00 8.13 -2.52
CA ASP A 65 -1.45 6.75 -2.32
C ASP A 65 -2.95 6.63 -2.04
N ARG A 66 -3.46 5.40 -2.21
CA ARG A 66 -4.82 5.03 -1.83
C ARG A 66 -4.79 3.81 -0.93
N ILE A 67 -5.09 4.02 0.34
CA ILE A 67 -5.05 2.99 1.38
C ILE A 67 -6.46 2.69 1.87
N HIS A 68 -6.82 1.40 1.94
CA HIS A 68 -8.05 0.92 2.59
C HIS A 68 -7.70 -0.13 3.64
N GLY A 69 -7.94 0.17 4.93
CA GLY A 69 -7.81 -0.79 6.03
C GLY A 69 -8.89 -1.89 5.93
N ASN A 70 -10.15 -1.46 5.88
CA ASN A 70 -11.37 -2.27 5.98
C ASN A 70 -11.68 -2.68 7.42
N ARG A 71 -11.49 -3.93 7.87
CA ARG A 71 -11.97 -4.38 9.19
C ARG A 71 -10.82 -4.62 10.15
N GLY A 72 -10.96 -4.10 11.36
CA GLY A 72 -10.04 -4.37 12.46
C GLY A 72 -9.43 -3.06 12.95
N ARG A 73 -8.44 -3.14 13.84
CA ARG A 73 -7.79 -1.93 14.35
C ARG A 73 -6.52 -1.69 13.57
N ASP A 74 -6.60 -0.80 12.59
CA ASP A 74 -5.51 -0.57 11.66
C ASP A 74 -4.62 0.60 12.05
N THR A 75 -3.35 0.54 11.66
CA THR A 75 -2.41 1.67 11.66
C THR A 75 -2.02 1.94 10.21
N LEU A 76 -2.53 3.03 9.65
CA LEU A 76 -2.37 3.36 8.23
C LEU A 76 -1.61 4.68 8.07
N ASN A 77 -0.39 4.60 7.56
CA ASN A 77 0.48 5.74 7.29
C ASN A 77 0.60 5.95 5.79
N GLY A 78 0.09 7.09 5.32
CA GLY A 78 0.33 7.61 3.98
C GLY A 78 1.79 7.98 3.75
N GLU A 79 2.47 8.47 4.79
CA GLU A 79 3.81 9.06 4.70
C GLU A 79 3.82 10.37 3.91
N GLY A 80 4.53 10.46 2.79
CA GLY A 80 4.64 11.69 1.99
C GLY A 80 3.69 11.66 0.80
N GLY A 81 3.35 12.82 0.25
CA GLY A 81 2.49 12.91 -0.93
C GLY A 81 1.10 13.44 -0.58
N ASN A 82 0.12 13.24 -1.46
CA ASN A 82 -1.28 13.57 -1.19
C ASN A 82 -2.09 12.28 -1.18
N ASP A 83 -2.40 11.82 0.02
CA ASP A 83 -2.95 10.48 0.20
C ASP A 83 -4.46 10.46 0.36
N ARG A 84 -5.03 9.29 0.07
CA ARG A 84 -6.39 8.94 0.46
C ARG A 84 -6.36 7.72 1.34
N VAL A 85 -6.55 7.94 2.63
CA VAL A 85 -6.53 6.90 3.65
C VAL A 85 -7.95 6.66 4.16
N PHE A 86 -8.42 5.42 4.03
CA PHE A 86 -9.71 4.96 4.55
C PHE A 86 -9.46 3.87 5.59
N GLY A 87 -9.75 4.17 6.86
CA GLY A 87 -9.64 3.20 7.97
C GLY A 87 -10.63 2.04 7.79
N GLY A 88 -11.91 2.33 7.94
CA GLY A 88 -12.98 1.36 7.74
C GLY A 88 -13.74 1.09 9.04
N GLU A 89 -14.07 -0.18 9.29
CA GLU A 89 -14.69 -0.65 10.52
C GLU A 89 -13.62 -0.94 11.58
N GLY A 90 -13.55 -0.12 12.62
CA GLY A 90 -12.64 -0.34 13.75
C GLY A 90 -12.16 0.96 14.37
N ASN A 91 -11.18 0.84 15.29
CA ASN A 91 -10.59 1.98 15.98
C ASN A 91 -9.24 2.34 15.36
N ASP A 92 -9.26 2.92 14.17
CA ASP A 92 -8.04 3.07 13.36
C ASP A 92 -7.17 4.27 13.78
N THR A 93 -5.87 4.14 13.54
CA THR A 93 -4.92 5.25 13.59
C THR A 93 -4.52 5.59 12.17
N LEU A 94 -4.88 6.79 11.72
CA LEU A 94 -4.62 7.26 10.36
C LEU A 94 -3.67 8.45 10.38
N SER A 95 -2.58 8.36 9.64
CA SER A 95 -1.72 9.49 9.31
C SER A 95 -1.73 9.68 7.80
N GLY A 96 -2.24 10.82 7.33
CA GLY A 96 -2.16 11.20 5.92
C GLY A 96 -0.92 12.03 5.63
N GLY A 97 -0.46 11.98 4.37
CA GLY A 97 0.39 12.97 3.71
C GLY A 97 -0.44 14.01 2.97
#